data_AF-A0A0T7GBS5-F1
#
_entry.id   AF-A0A0T7GBS5-F1
#
_cell.length_a   1.000
_cell.length_b   1.000
_cell.length_c   1.000
_cell.angle_alpha   90.00
_cell.angle_beta   90.00
_cell.angle_gamma   90.00
#
_symmetry.space_group_name_H-M   'P 1'
#
loop_
_entity.id
_entity.type
_entity.pdbx_description
1 polymer ?
#
loop_
_entity_poly.entity_id
_entity_poly.type
_entity_poly.pdbx_seq_one_letter_code
_entity_poly.pdbx_strand_id
1 'polypeptide(L)'
;MNVKNSFTLSERALRLAEKLVENGQFPSVEKVLEAGIDSLLRDEESSAHDDPLIGMKDEIRRRAELPRDQWISMDKDNLFDRVRARVDAKYQGK
;
A
#
# COMPACT_ATOMS: atom_id res chain seq x y z
N MET A 1 -7.23 5.07 24.57
CA MET A 1 -7.36 6.45 25.12
C MET A 1 -8.31 7.18 24.18
N ASN A 2 -9.39 7.76 24.69
CA ASN A 2 -10.42 8.35 23.84
C ASN A 2 -10.33 9.89 23.94
N VAL A 3 -10.39 10.57 22.81
CA VAL A 3 -10.33 12.03 22.72
C VAL A 3 -11.71 12.52 22.29
N LYS A 4 -12.35 13.36 23.11
CA LYS A 4 -13.64 13.97 22.75
C LYS A 4 -13.42 15.05 21.71
N ASN A 5 -14.11 14.93 20.58
CA ASN A 5 -14.09 15.90 19.50
C ASN A 5 -15.52 16.30 19.12
N SER A 6 -15.68 17.49 18.54
CA SER A 6 -16.92 17.96 17.94
C SER A 6 -16.70 18.14 16.44
N PHE A 7 -17.62 17.62 15.63
CA PHE A 7 -17.57 17.71 14.18
C PHE A 7 -18.98 17.93 13.63
N THR A 8 -19.06 18.56 12.46
CA THR A 8 -20.33 18.80 11.77
C THR A 8 -20.52 17.73 10.70
N LEU A 9 -21.66 17.07 10.71
CA LEU A 9 -22.06 16.13 9.65
C LEU A 9 -23.07 16.78 8.71
N SER A 10 -23.09 16.30 7.47
CA SER A 10 -24.24 16.55 6.60
C SER A 10 -25.48 15.82 7.15
N GLU A 11 -26.66 16.39 6.91
CA GLU A 11 -27.93 15.79 7.35
C GLU A 11 -28.11 14.36 6.83
N ARG A 12 -27.69 14.11 5.58
CA ARG A 12 -27.72 12.78 4.97
C ARG A 12 -26.86 11.77 5.74
N ALA A 13 -25.66 12.17 6.15
CA ALA A 13 -24.75 11.30 6.89
C ALA A 13 -25.28 11.00 8.30
N LEU A 14 -25.85 12.00 8.98
CA LEU A 14 -26.46 11.82 10.29
C LEU A 14 -27.63 10.82 10.23
N ARG A 15 -28.57 11.00 9.30
CA ARG A 15 -29.71 10.09 9.13
C ARG A 15 -29.29 8.66 8.83
N LEU A 16 -28.23 8.48 8.05
CA LEU A 16 -27.67 7.16 7.78
C LEU A 16 -27.12 6.52 9.07
N ALA A 17 -26.35 7.27 9.86
CA ALA A 17 -25.80 6.78 11.10
C ALA A 17 -26.89 6.42 12.12
N GLU A 18 -27.91 7.25 12.26
CA GLU A 18 -29.07 6.98 13.11
C GLU A 18 -29.79 5.70 12.69
N LYS A 19 -30.05 5.51 11.39
CA LYS A 19 -30.68 4.30 10.87
C LYS A 19 -29.87 3.03 11.18
N LEU A 20 -28.54 3.11 11.11
CA LEU A 20 -27.67 1.96 11.43
C LEU A 20 -27.72 1.60 12.92
N VAL A 21 -27.91 2.60 13.79
CA VAL A 21 -28.11 2.40 15.23
C VAL A 21 -29.50 1.85 15.53
N GLU A 22 -30.55 2.40 14.91
CA GLU A 22 -31.94 1.93 15.05
C GLU A 22 -32.09 0.45 14.63
N ASN A 23 -31.37 0.05 13.58
CA ASN A 23 -31.33 -1.34 13.13
C ASN A 23 -30.50 -2.26 14.05
N GLY A 24 -29.92 -1.74 15.13
CA GLY A 24 -29.11 -2.49 16.10
C GLY A 24 -27.74 -2.94 15.56
N GLN A 25 -27.29 -2.41 14.42
CA GLN A 25 -25.99 -2.77 13.85
C GLN A 25 -24.84 -2.11 14.61
N PHE A 26 -25.10 -0.94 15.18
CA PHE A 26 -24.13 -0.20 16.00
C PHE A 26 -24.79 0.29 17.29
N PRO A 27 -24.03 0.37 18.40
CA PRO A 27 -24.56 0.80 19.69
C PRO A 27 -24.71 2.33 19.80
N SER A 28 -24.05 3.12 18.93
CA SER A 28 -24.15 4.58 18.88
C SER A 28 -23.65 5.15 17.56
N VAL A 29 -24.02 6.40 17.26
CA VAL A 29 -23.54 7.14 16.08
C VAL A 29 -22.02 7.31 16.09
N GLU A 30 -21.42 7.50 17.27
CA GLU A 30 -19.96 7.57 17.44
C GLU A 30 -19.28 6.29 16.95
N LYS A 31 -19.84 5.11 17.27
CA LYS A 31 -19.29 3.83 16.80
C LYS A 31 -19.42 3.61 15.30
N VAL A 32 -20.46 4.16 14.67
CA VAL A 32 -20.57 4.16 13.20
C VAL A 32 -19.42 4.96 12.58
N LEU A 33 -19.11 6.13 13.15
CA LEU A 33 -18.05 6.99 12.66
C LEU A 33 -16.67 6.41 12.90
N GLU A 34 -16.40 5.88 14.10
CA GLU A 34 -15.15 5.16 14.40
C GLU A 34 -14.94 4.01 13.40
N ALA A 35 -15.96 3.18 13.16
CA ALA A 35 -15.87 2.09 12.18
C ALA A 35 -15.64 2.59 10.74
N GLY A 36 -16.23 3.73 10.37
CA GLY A 36 -15.98 4.36 9.07
C GLY A 36 -14.54 4.85 8.93
N ILE A 37 -13.99 5.48 9.97
CA ILE A 37 -12.60 5.94 10.01
C ILE A 37 -11.64 4.75 9.99
N ASP A 38 -11.93 3.70 10.76
CA ASP A 38 -11.14 2.46 10.76
C ASP A 38 -11.11 1.79 9.37
N SER A 39 -12.22 1.84 8.64
CA SER A 39 -12.26 1.34 7.25
C SER A 39 -11.34 2.14 6.34
N LEU A 40 -11.36 3.47 6.44
CA LEU A 40 -10.49 4.34 5.65
C LEU A 40 -9.01 4.13 5.99
N LEU A 41 -8.69 3.96 7.29
CA LEU A 41 -7.33 3.64 7.75
C LEU A 41 -6.85 2.31 7.18
N ARG A 42 -7.68 1.28 7.17
CA ARG A 42 -7.33 -0.02 6.57
C ARG A 42 -7.13 0.08 5.07
N ASP A 43 -7.93 0.88 4.37
CA ASP A 43 -7.77 1.11 2.93
C ASP A 43 -6.47 1.87 2.64
N GLU A 44 -6.10 2.86 3.46
CA GLU A 44 -4.80 3.54 3.37
C GLU A 44 -3.62 2.61 3.67
N GLU A 45 -3.71 1.80 4.73
CA GLU A 45 -2.67 0.82 5.06
C GLU A 45 -2.49 -0.24 3.96
N SER A 46 -3.61 -0.72 3.40
CA SER A 46 -3.60 -1.72 2.32
C SER A 46 -3.07 -1.14 1.01
N SER A 47 -3.44 0.09 0.67
CA SER A 47 -2.92 0.76 -0.54
C SER A 47 -1.45 1.19 -0.39
N ALA A 48 -0.96 1.43 0.83
CA ALA A 48 0.45 1.75 1.06
C ALA A 48 1.39 0.53 1.02
N HIS A 49 0.92 -0.67 1.38
CA HIS A 49 1.76 -1.89 1.41
C HIS A 49 1.58 -2.82 0.21
N ASP A 50 0.39 -2.87 -0.41
CA ASP A 50 0.07 -3.86 -1.46
C ASP A 50 -0.25 -3.25 -2.83
N ASP A 51 -0.03 -1.96 -3.07
CA ASP A 51 -0.15 -1.40 -4.42
C ASP A 51 1.13 -1.67 -5.24
N PRO A 52 1.12 -2.63 -6.20
CA PRO A 52 2.28 -2.90 -7.05
C PRO A 52 2.73 -1.68 -7.85
N LEU A 53 1.84 -0.70 -8.08
CA LEU A 53 2.16 0.53 -8.80
C LEU A 53 3.02 1.48 -7.96
N ILE A 54 2.85 1.50 -6.63
CA ILE A 54 3.68 2.33 -5.75
C ILE A 54 5.10 1.78 -5.71
N GLY A 55 5.26 0.46 -5.53
CA GLY A 55 6.58 -0.18 -5.59
C GLY A 55 7.26 0.01 -6.94
N MET A 56 6.49 -0.07 -8.04
CA MET A 56 7.02 0.17 -9.38
C MET A 56 7.43 1.62 -9.60
N LYS A 57 6.65 2.59 -9.11
CA LYS A 57 6.99 4.02 -9.17
C LYS A 57 8.31 4.31 -8.45
N ASP A 58 8.49 3.75 -7.26
CA ASP A 58 9.70 3.97 -6.46
C ASP A 58 10.94 3.33 -7.12
N GLU A 59 10.79 2.15 -7.72
CA GLU A 59 11.87 1.49 -8.47
C GLU A 59 12.23 2.25 -9.75
N ILE A 60 11.24 2.75 -10.50
CA ILE A 60 11.48 3.58 -11.69
C ILE A 60 12.26 4.84 -11.31
N ARG A 61 11.85 5.52 -10.22
CA ARG A 61 12.53 6.71 -9.73
C ARG A 61 13.98 6.41 -9.35
N ARG A 62 14.19 5.34 -8.57
CA ARG A 62 15.53 4.88 -8.17
C ARG A 62 16.44 4.61 -9.37
N ARG A 63 15.92 3.97 -10.44
CA ARG A 63 16.67 3.70 -11.67
C ARG A 63 16.94 4.94 -12.50
N ALA A 64 16.00 5.88 -12.54
CA ALA A 64 16.18 7.15 -13.26
C ALA A 64 17.26 8.03 -12.62
N GLU A 65 17.42 7.95 -11.29
CA GLU A 65 18.46 8.65 -10.53
C GLU A 65 19.83 7.93 -10.61
N LEU A 66 19.89 6.71 -11.14
CA LEU A 66 21.13 5.93 -11.24
C LEU A 66 22.07 6.52 -12.31
N PRO A 67 23.35 6.79 -11.98
CA PRO A 67 24.35 7.22 -12.95
C PRO A 67 24.48 6.27 -14.15
N ARG A 68 24.64 6.85 -15.36
CA ARG A 68 24.64 6.09 -16.64
C ARG A 68 25.77 5.08 -16.76
N ASP A 69 26.89 5.30 -16.10
CA ASP A 69 28.04 4.40 -16.03
C ASP A 69 27.76 3.12 -15.23
N GLN A 70 26.72 3.12 -14.40
CA GLN A 70 26.25 1.95 -13.65
C GLN A 70 25.16 1.17 -14.40
N TRP A 71 24.78 1.62 -15.60
CA TRP A 71 23.79 0.93 -16.41
C TRP A 71 24.42 -0.26 -17.10
N ILE A 72 23.69 -1.37 -17.09
CA ILE A 72 24.13 -2.60 -17.75
C ILE A 72 23.77 -2.47 -19.23
N SER A 73 24.79 -2.46 -20.09
CA SER A 73 24.60 -2.44 -21.53
C SER A 73 24.16 -3.81 -22.03
N MET A 74 23.03 -3.91 -22.73
CA MET A 74 22.58 -5.21 -23.24
C MET A 74 23.51 -5.83 -24.29
N ASP A 75 24.18 -4.99 -25.10
CA ASP A 75 25.01 -5.48 -26.21
C ASP A 75 26.49 -5.64 -25.81
N LYS A 76 26.93 -4.95 -24.76
CA LYS A 76 28.35 -4.85 -24.38
C LYS A 76 28.67 -5.51 -23.03
N ASP A 77 27.68 -5.74 -22.19
CA ASP A 77 27.88 -6.39 -20.89
C ASP A 77 27.68 -7.91 -21.02
N ASN A 78 28.42 -8.67 -20.23
CA ASN A 78 28.31 -10.13 -20.13
C ASN A 78 27.48 -10.56 -18.90
N LEU A 79 26.57 -9.70 -18.42
CA LEU A 79 25.74 -9.95 -17.24
C LEU A 79 25.08 -11.33 -17.31
N PHE A 80 24.49 -11.69 -18.45
CA PHE A 80 23.78 -12.95 -18.61
C PHE A 80 24.70 -14.17 -18.47
N ASP A 81 25.92 -14.09 -18.98
CA ASP A 81 26.92 -15.15 -18.84
C ASP A 81 27.37 -15.28 -17.38
N ARG A 82 27.58 -14.15 -16.68
CA ARG A 82 27.93 -14.14 -15.25
C ARG A 82 26.83 -14.72 -14.39
N VAL A 83 25.56 -14.38 -14.68
CA VAL A 83 24.40 -14.94 -13.99
C VAL A 83 24.30 -16.44 -14.23
N ARG A 84 24.46 -16.89 -15.49
CA ARG A 84 24.44 -18.31 -15.83
C ARG A 84 25.53 -19.09 -15.09
N ALA A 85 26.78 -18.62 -15.13
CA ALA A 85 27.88 -19.24 -14.39
C ALA A 85 27.61 -19.33 -12.88
N ARG A 86 26.99 -18.31 -12.28
CA ARG A 86 26.61 -18.31 -10.86
C ARG A 86 25.51 -19.32 -10.54
N VAL A 87 24.52 -19.47 -11.41
CA VAL A 87 23.45 -20.47 -11.28
C VAL A 87 24.03 -21.87 -11.43
N ASP A 88 24.85 -22.10 -12.43
CA ASP A 88 25.50 -23.39 -12.68
C ASP A 88 26.38 -23.81 -11.49
N ALA A 89 27.21 -22.89 -10.96
CA ALA A 89 28.01 -23.17 -9.76
C ALA A 89 27.15 -23.51 -8.52
N LYS A 90 25.95 -22.93 -8.40
CA LYS A 90 25.03 -23.18 -7.27
C LYS A 90 24.35 -24.55 -7.37
N TYR A 91 24.09 -25.04 -8.59
CA TYR A 91 23.28 -26.25 -8.81
C TYR A 91 24.06 -27.45 -9.35
N GLN A 92 25.26 -27.28 -9.90
CA GLN A 92 26.16 -28.37 -10.32
C GLN A 92 27.20 -28.76 -9.25
N GLY A 93 27.25 -28.04 -8.12
CA GLY A 93 28.03 -28.41 -6.94
C GLY A 93 27.33 -29.37 -5.97
N LYS A 94 26.31 -30.12 -6.42
CA LYS A 94 25.62 -31.16 -5.66
C LYS A 94 25.83 -32.53 -6.30
#